data_AF-A0A3Q9NIF6-F1
#
_entry.id   AF-A0A3Q9NIF6-F1
#
_cell.length_a   1.000
_cell.length_b   1.000
_cell.length_c   1.000
_cell.angle_alpha   90.00
_cell.angle_beta   90.00
_cell.angle_gamma   90.00
#
_symmetry.space_group_name_H-M   'P 1'
#
loop_
_entity.id
_entity.type
_entity.pdbx_description
1 polymer ?
#
loop_
_entity_poly.entity_id
_entity_poly.type
_entity_poly.pdbx_seq_one_letter_code
_entity_poly.pdbx_strand_id
1 'polypeptide(L)'
;MAASYDPAVIQEFADRLYAKASGIIRSYTILGVILLGFAGLATGEPILGAVGAVIGGVVGYSMGKEKAFAHKLQAQTALCQVQIEKNSKSA
;
A
#
# COMPACT_ATOMS: atom_id res chain seq x y z
N MET A 1 -14.80 30.23 -2.21
CA MET A 1 -15.02 29.49 -3.47
C MET A 1 -15.52 28.11 -3.08
N ALA A 2 -16.83 27.86 -3.18
CA ALA A 2 -17.39 26.57 -2.78
C ALA A 2 -16.92 25.51 -3.80
N ALA A 3 -16.13 24.54 -3.35
CA ALA A 3 -15.70 23.45 -4.21
C ALA A 3 -16.95 22.70 -4.68
N SER A 4 -17.20 22.70 -5.99
CA SER A 4 -18.28 21.91 -6.58
C SER A 4 -17.96 20.44 -6.33
N TYR A 5 -18.86 19.74 -5.65
CA TYR A 5 -18.68 18.34 -5.30
C TYR A 5 -18.69 17.49 -6.58
N ASP A 6 -17.54 16.93 -6.93
CA ASP A 6 -17.38 16.03 -8.08
C ASP A 6 -17.07 14.60 -7.61
N PRO A 7 -17.99 13.65 -7.77
CA PRO A 7 -17.78 12.26 -7.37
C PRO A 7 -16.69 11.55 -8.18
N ALA A 8 -16.34 12.02 -9.38
CA ALA A 8 -15.27 11.44 -10.19
C ALA A 8 -13.89 11.66 -9.54
N VAL A 9 -13.69 12.80 -8.88
CA VAL A 9 -12.46 13.12 -8.15
C VAL A 9 -12.23 12.14 -6.98
N ILE A 10 -13.32 11.71 -6.32
CA ILE A 10 -13.25 10.78 -5.19
C ILE A 10 -12.94 9.35 -5.67
N GLN A 11 -13.47 8.94 -6.82
CA GLN A 11 -13.09 7.67 -7.45
C GLN A 11 -11.62 7.67 -7.88
N GLU A 12 -11.15 8.74 -8.53
CA GLU A 12 -9.74 8.84 -8.94
C GLU A 12 -8.80 8.82 -7.73
N PHE A 13 -9.18 9.46 -6.63
CA PHE A 13 -8.44 9.40 -5.37
C PHE A 13 -8.37 7.98 -4.79
N ALA A 14 -9.49 7.25 -4.82
CA ALA A 14 -9.55 5.86 -4.40
C ALA A 14 -8.67 4.95 -5.29
N ASP A 15 -8.73 5.10 -6.61
CA ASP A 15 -7.91 4.33 -7.55
C ASP A 15 -6.41 4.61 -7.35
N ARG A 16 -6.02 5.86 -7.13
CA ARG A 16 -4.64 6.23 -6.82
C ARG A 16 -4.17 5.62 -5.48
N LEU A 17 -5.02 5.57 -4.46
CA LEU A 17 -4.73 4.90 -3.19
C LEU A 17 -4.53 3.39 -3.36
N TYR A 18 -5.35 2.76 -4.19
CA TYR A 18 -5.22 1.34 -4.53
C TYR A 18 -3.95 1.05 -5.34
N ALA A 19 -3.60 1.91 -6.31
CA ALA A 19 -2.37 1.79 -7.09
C ALA A 19 -1.11 2.02 -6.23
N LYS A 20 -1.17 2.96 -5.27
CA LYS A 20 -0.08 3.14 -4.29
C LYS A 20 0.05 1.93 -3.36
N ALA A 21 -1.07 1.33 -2.96
CA ALA A 21 -1.08 0.15 -2.10
C ALA A 21 -0.32 -1.04 -2.73
N SER A 22 -0.50 -1.30 -4.03
CA SER A 22 0.26 -2.34 -4.74
C SER A 22 1.74 -1.97 -4.94
N GLY A 23 2.02 -0.69 -5.22
CA GLY A 23 3.39 -0.18 -5.35
C GLY A 23 4.20 -0.24 -4.06
N ILE A 24 3.57 0.05 -2.92
CA ILE A 24 4.20 0.03 -1.58
C ILE A 24 4.61 -1.39 -1.20
N ILE A 25 3.76 -2.39 -1.43
CA ILE A 25 4.12 -3.78 -1.16
C ILE A 25 5.38 -4.16 -1.97
N ARG A 26 5.38 -3.85 -3.26
CA ARG A 26 6.50 -4.17 -4.15
C ARG A 26 7.79 -3.46 -3.72
N SER A 27 7.73 -2.18 -3.38
CA SER A 27 8.93 -1.41 -2.99
C SER A 27 9.50 -1.88 -1.64
N TYR A 28 8.64 -2.14 -0.65
CA TYR A 28 9.08 -2.64 0.66
C TYR A 28 9.61 -4.07 0.59
N THR A 29 9.02 -4.95 -0.22
CA THR A 29 9.57 -6.29 -0.46
C THR A 29 10.93 -6.22 -1.14
N ILE A 30 11.10 -5.39 -2.18
CA ILE A 30 12.38 -5.23 -2.88
C ILE A 30 13.45 -4.66 -1.93
N LEU A 31 13.12 -3.61 -1.17
CA LEU A 31 14.04 -3.03 -0.18
C LEU A 31 14.44 -4.03 0.89
N GLY A 32 13.48 -4.81 1.42
CA GLY A 32 13.75 -5.84 2.42
C GLY A 32 14.68 -6.95 1.90
N VAL A 33 14.42 -7.42 0.67
CA VAL A 33 15.27 -8.42 -0.01
C VAL A 33 16.67 -7.89 -0.25
N ILE A 34 16.80 -6.64 -0.72
CA ILE A 34 18.12 -6.03 -0.99
C ILE A 34 18.88 -5.84 0.32
N LEU A 35 18.29 -5.20 1.33
CA LEU A 35 19.00 -4.88 2.57
C LEU A 35 19.46 -6.14 3.31
N LEU A 36 18.56 -7.11 3.52
CA LEU A 36 18.91 -8.31 4.28
C LEU A 36 19.62 -9.37 3.42
N GLY A 37 19.36 -9.42 2.12
CA GLY A 37 20.08 -10.29 1.19
C GLY A 37 21.54 -9.87 1.01
N PHE A 38 21.81 -8.58 0.78
CA PHE A 38 23.19 -8.08 0.70
C PHE A 38 23.92 -8.16 2.04
N ALA A 39 23.24 -7.90 3.16
CA ALA A 39 23.84 -8.07 4.48
C ALA A 39 24.27 -9.53 4.75
N GLY A 40 23.45 -10.51 4.34
CA GLY A 40 23.81 -11.92 4.45
C GLY A 40 24.88 -12.37 3.44
N LEU A 41 24.98 -11.74 2.27
CA LEU A 41 26.10 -12.01 1.35
C LEU A 41 27.43 -11.42 1.85
N ALA A 42 27.38 -10.32 2.61
CA ALA A 42 28.57 -9.69 3.18
C ALA A 42 29.28 -10.58 4.23
N THR A 43 28.61 -11.59 4.78
CA THR A 43 29.22 -12.56 5.72
C THR A 43 30.01 -13.66 4.99
N GLY A 44 30.03 -13.67 3.66
CA GLY A 44 30.76 -14.66 2.85
C GLY A 44 30.06 -16.02 2.72
N GLU A 45 28.93 -16.20 3.40
CA GLU A 45 28.12 -17.43 3.40
C GLU A 45 26.91 -17.23 2.46
N PRO A 46 26.91 -17.83 1.25
CA PRO A 46 25.85 -17.61 0.27
C PRO A 46 24.48 -18.11 0.76
N ILE A 47 24.45 -19.11 1.65
CA ILE A 47 23.24 -19.63 2.28
C ILE A 47 22.62 -18.57 3.20
N LEU A 48 23.44 -17.85 3.98
CA LEU A 48 22.96 -16.79 4.86
C LEU A 48 22.37 -15.62 4.07
N GLY A 49 22.98 -15.28 2.94
CA GLY A 49 22.44 -14.29 1.98
C GLY A 49 21.07 -14.68 1.45
N ALA A 50 20.89 -15.93 1.04
CA ALA A 50 19.60 -16.43 0.58
C ALA A 50 18.53 -16.42 1.69
N VAL A 51 18.88 -16.84 2.90
CA VAL A 51 17.97 -16.83 4.06
C VAL A 51 17.59 -15.40 4.44
N GLY A 52 18.56 -14.48 4.50
CA GLY A 52 18.33 -13.06 4.76
C GLY A 52 17.42 -12.41 3.73
N ALA A 53 17.61 -12.71 2.44
CA ALA A 53 16.74 -12.24 1.35
C ALA A 53 15.29 -12.72 1.52
N VAL A 54 15.08 -14.00 1.87
CA VAL A 54 13.74 -14.56 2.09
C VAL A 54 13.06 -13.91 3.30
N ILE A 55 13.77 -13.81 4.43
CA ILE A 55 13.24 -13.18 5.65
C ILE A 55 12.91 -11.71 5.38
N GLY A 56 13.82 -10.98 4.75
CA GLY A 56 13.61 -9.57 4.41
C GLY A 56 12.46 -9.35 3.44
N GLY A 57 12.27 -10.24 2.47
CA GLY A 57 11.12 -10.23 1.57
C GLY A 57 9.79 -10.46 2.30
N VAL A 58 9.73 -11.43 3.22
CA VAL A 58 8.51 -11.75 3.98
C VAL A 58 8.14 -10.63 4.96
N VAL A 59 9.13 -10.07 5.66
CA VAL A 59 8.92 -8.94 6.57
C VAL A 59 8.49 -7.70 5.79
N GLY A 60 9.19 -7.38 4.71
CA GLY A 60 8.84 -6.25 3.83
C GLY A 60 7.46 -6.39 3.20
N TYR A 61 7.06 -7.60 2.80
CA TYR A 61 5.73 -7.90 2.28
C TYR A 61 4.64 -7.69 3.34
N SER A 62 4.84 -8.20 4.56
CA SER A 62 3.87 -8.09 5.65
C SER A 62 3.63 -6.63 6.06
N MET A 63 4.71 -5.85 6.24
CA MET A 63 4.61 -4.41 6.53
C MET A 63 3.98 -3.63 5.37
N GLY A 64 4.29 -4.01 4.12
CA GLY A 64 3.69 -3.42 2.94
C GLY A 64 2.17 -3.65 2.88
N LYS A 65 1.70 -4.84 3.27
CA LYS A 65 0.28 -5.18 3.29
C LYS A 65 -0.53 -4.35 4.27
N GLU A 66 -0.02 -4.09 5.47
CA GLU A 66 -0.72 -3.27 6.46
C GLU A 66 -0.89 -1.82 5.97
N LYS A 67 0.16 -1.23 5.39
CA LYS A 67 0.07 0.12 4.82
C LYS A 67 -0.85 0.19 3.60
N ALA A 68 -0.77 -0.83 2.73
CA ALA A 68 -1.69 -0.99 1.61
C ALA A 68 -3.15 -1.07 2.07
N PHE A 69 -3.41 -1.81 3.15
CA PHE A 69 -4.74 -1.96 3.72
C PHE A 69 -5.27 -0.65 4.32
N ALA A 70 -4.43 0.10 5.03
CA ALA A 70 -4.80 1.41 5.57
C ALA A 70 -5.23 2.40 4.47
N HIS A 71 -4.54 2.40 3.33
CA HIS A 71 -4.91 3.23 2.17
C HIS A 71 -6.25 2.83 1.56
N LYS A 72 -6.55 1.52 1.49
CA LYS A 72 -7.85 1.02 1.03
C LYS A 72 -8.98 1.40 1.99
N LEU A 73 -8.75 1.33 3.30
CA LEU A 73 -9.74 1.75 4.29
C LEU A 73 -10.07 3.25 4.16
N GLN A 74 -9.06 4.10 3.98
CA GLN A 74 -9.29 5.54 3.73
C GLN A 74 -10.13 5.79 2.47
N ALA A 75 -9.85 5.07 1.38
CA ALA A 75 -10.65 5.14 0.17
C ALA A 75 -12.11 4.73 0.42
N GLN A 76 -12.34 3.64 1.14
CA GLN A 76 -13.70 3.18 1.46
C GLN A 76 -14.46 4.16 2.36
N THR A 77 -13.80 4.79 3.34
CA THR A 77 -14.43 5.82 4.17
C THR A 77 -14.87 7.03 3.35
N ALA A 78 -14.06 7.46 2.38
CA ALA A 78 -14.41 8.55 1.48
C ALA A 78 -15.61 8.17 0.59
N LEU A 79 -15.62 6.96 0.02
CA LEU A 79 -16.74 6.47 -0.79
C LEU A 79 -18.04 6.32 0.01
N CYS A 80 -17.96 5.91 1.27
CA CYS A 80 -19.13 5.83 2.14
C CYS A 80 -19.77 7.20 2.36
N GLN A 81 -18.97 8.25 2.58
CA GLN A 81 -19.47 9.63 2.72
C GLN A 81 -20.18 10.10 1.45
N VAL A 82 -19.64 9.78 0.27
CA VAL A 82 -20.31 10.04 -1.02
C VAL A 82 -21.69 9.40 -1.08
N GLN A 83 -21.77 8.13 -0.67
CA GLN A 83 -23.02 7.38 -0.71
C GLN A 83 -24.06 7.97 0.25
N ILE A 84 -23.65 8.39 1.45
CA ILE A 84 -24.53 9.03 2.44
C ILE A 84 -25.06 10.36 1.90
N GLU A 85 -24.21 11.20 1.31
CA GLU A 85 -24.66 12.46 0.71
C GLU A 85 -25.61 12.25 -0.46
N LYS A 86 -25.34 11.27 -1.33
CA LYS A 86 -26.24 10.90 -2.42
C LYS A 86 -27.60 10.47 -1.89
N ASN A 87 -27.62 9.61 -0.86
CA ASN A 87 -28.86 9.15 -0.26
C ASN A 87 -29.62 10.30 0.43
N SER A 88 -28.91 11.21 1.10
CA SER A 88 -29.50 12.39 1.74
C SER A 88 -30.00 13.45 0.74
N LYS A 89 -29.47 13.50 -0.48
CA LYS A 89 -30.00 14.34 -1.57
C LYS A 89 -31.19 13.70 -2.29
N SER A 90 -31.39 12.40 -2.10
CA SER A 90 -32.46 11.62 -2.74
C SER A 90 -33.69 11.42 -1.84
N ALA A 91 -33.60 11.81 -0.57
CA ALA A 91 -34.66 11.79 0.45
C ALA A 91 -35.22 13.19 0.67
#